data_AF-A0A3B9D3J4-F1
#
_entry.id   AF-A0A3B9D3J4-F1
#
_cell.length_a   1.000
_cell.length_b   1.000
_cell.length_c   1.000
_cell.angle_alpha   90.00
_cell.angle_beta   90.00
_cell.angle_gamma   90.00
#
_symmetry.space_group_name_H-M   'P 1'
#
loop_
_entity.id
_entity.type
_entity.pdbx_description
1 polymer ?
#
loop_
_entity_poly.entity_id
_entity_poly.type
_entity_poly.pdbx_seq_one_letter_code
_entity_poly.pdbx_strand_id
1 'polypeptide(L)'
;QRQYPAAETEAGQNPLECRVPQYGSLTFINNEGLPTTSGVNVGDPWMYRSFVQGSTDARAVWHFAGITPDRIGDTLRMESRFEAFRTIKGDDESIENGIEVQYTLVNDLRAECFAALSIGTTFRPFGDAMRAGDFEVAADILDTIAKALETAPETDFPNVDFQNLENAILNQTVPELKRVKSEFADLIARFQVLATEAGEVHRDQSGDRAAACADVADPCRKLAAQLRKDGEALFEEMPSIRVPLKSFRMTEFHEGQDQTAYNRVVIYAPDQEGATRFFAQLIGDMNEAGRLVQDGGITTEIAPVLLEANDRMEPEDADNLAEKIEQALQSELDAGTLEIQDGKLVIVDGRRWLRFVRSLINEEKLIPQGLTLKADIYEDLVRGEQDILRVEVACLDDMMYLGMARSELFIRLDDASFSTAYAKAILNIALMLGVIIVIGVQASCIVKGPVSLVFTLTIFIIGQSSVQVLINEITGGQRKGTGMIESAVMIAQHKNESTGIDASRTAQKGIELVDNVGKGFLGSIKAIIPNFSTFTDGSSYLSAGFDVPWNSSVLPSLLTYIGFLIPSILMASAYLKFRELESK
;
A
#
# COMPACT_ATOMS: atom_id res chain seq x y z
N GLN A 1 18.23 -20.87 2.15
CA GLN A 1 17.43 -21.44 3.25
C GLN A 1 17.78 -20.68 4.52
N ARG A 2 17.02 -19.63 4.86
CA ARG A 2 16.99 -19.19 6.27
C ARG A 2 15.97 -20.10 6.94
N GLN A 3 16.44 -20.88 7.91
CA GLN A 3 15.58 -21.59 8.84
C GLN A 3 14.65 -20.56 9.47
N TYR A 4 13.34 -20.73 9.30
CA TYR A 4 12.40 -20.10 10.21
C TYR A 4 12.79 -20.59 11.62
N PRO A 5 13.13 -19.70 12.57
CA PRO A 5 13.38 -20.14 13.93
C PRO A 5 12.11 -20.86 14.41
N ALA A 6 12.31 -22.00 15.06
CA ALA A 6 11.22 -22.72 15.71
C ALA A 6 10.49 -21.73 16.61
N ALA A 7 9.16 -21.75 16.58
CA ALA A 7 8.37 -20.99 17.54
C ALA A 7 8.83 -21.38 18.95
N GLU A 8 9.59 -20.52 19.62
CA GLU A 8 9.60 -20.53 21.07
C GLU A 8 8.18 -20.19 21.47
N THR A 9 7.45 -21.20 21.92
CA THR A 9 6.14 -21.04 22.51
C THR A 9 6.32 -20.13 23.72
N GLU A 10 6.01 -18.84 23.54
CA GLU A 10 5.86 -17.92 24.65
C GLU A 10 4.90 -18.52 25.68
N ALA A 11 5.25 -18.36 26.95
CA ALA A 11 4.51 -18.90 28.08
C ALA A 11 3.06 -18.38 28.06
N GLY A 12 2.13 -19.18 27.55
CA GLY A 12 0.70 -18.85 27.46
C GLY A 12 0.02 -19.23 26.14
N GLN A 13 0.76 -19.59 25.09
CA GLN A 13 0.17 -20.01 23.83
C GLN A 13 -0.37 -21.45 23.92
N ASN A 14 -1.62 -21.67 23.52
CA ASN A 14 -2.17 -23.01 23.36
C ASN A 14 -1.40 -23.71 22.23
N PRO A 15 -0.62 -24.78 22.50
CA PRO A 15 0.19 -25.44 21.47
C PRO A 15 -0.65 -26.12 20.37
N LEU A 16 -1.98 -26.07 20.48
CA LEU A 16 -2.95 -26.67 19.57
C LEU A 16 -3.62 -25.63 18.64
N GLU A 17 -3.14 -24.40 18.62
CA GLU A 17 -3.66 -23.32 17.77
C GLU A 17 -2.62 -22.87 16.74
N CYS A 18 -3.07 -22.52 15.55
CA CYS A 18 -2.26 -22.05 14.43
C CYS A 18 -2.77 -20.69 13.99
N ARG A 19 -1.83 -19.75 13.83
CA ARG A 19 -2.17 -18.38 13.44
C ARG A 19 -2.58 -18.31 11.98
N VAL A 20 -3.59 -17.51 11.70
CA VAL A 20 -4.07 -17.29 10.33
C VAL A 20 -3.78 -15.84 9.92
N PRO A 21 -2.75 -15.60 9.08
CA PRO A 21 -2.36 -14.25 8.72
C PRO A 21 -3.16 -13.73 7.53
N GLN A 22 -3.60 -12.47 7.61
CA GLN A 22 -4.10 -11.69 6.48
C GLN A 22 -3.05 -10.65 6.10
N TYR A 23 -2.33 -10.94 5.00
CA TYR A 23 -1.31 -10.06 4.46
C TYR A 23 -1.90 -8.94 3.60
N GLY A 24 -1.32 -7.74 3.73
CA GLY A 24 -1.61 -6.60 2.87
C GLY A 24 -0.65 -6.47 1.69
N SER A 25 -0.86 -5.45 0.86
CA SER A 25 0.17 -4.90 -0.03
C SER A 25 0.95 -3.80 0.69
N LEU A 26 2.25 -3.72 0.42
CA LEU A 26 3.15 -2.75 1.04
C LEU A 26 3.62 -1.73 -0.01
N THR A 27 3.48 -0.46 0.30
CA THR A 27 4.06 0.69 -0.41
C THR A 27 4.79 1.59 0.59
N PHE A 28 5.53 2.58 0.11
CA PHE A 28 6.32 3.46 0.97
C PHE A 28 5.99 4.92 0.69
N ILE A 29 6.21 5.75 1.69
CA ILE A 29 6.29 7.19 1.60
C ILE A 29 7.71 7.56 1.99
N ASN A 30 8.39 8.39 1.19
CA ASN A 30 9.75 8.83 1.48
C ASN A 30 9.76 9.95 2.55
N ASN A 31 10.96 10.41 2.92
CA ASN A 31 11.15 11.49 3.89
C ASN A 31 10.57 12.86 3.47
N GLU A 32 10.19 13.02 2.20
CA GLU A 32 9.53 14.22 1.67
C GLU A 32 8.00 14.07 1.58
N GLY A 33 7.44 12.98 2.11
CA GLY A 33 6.00 12.74 2.07
C GLY A 33 5.47 12.28 0.71
N LEU A 34 6.35 11.84 -0.21
CA LEU A 34 5.99 11.38 -1.56
C LEU A 34 5.91 9.84 -1.63
N PRO A 35 4.97 9.29 -2.42
CA PRO A 35 4.82 7.85 -2.58
C PRO A 35 6.00 7.24 -3.34
N THR A 36 6.51 6.12 -2.86
CA THR A 36 7.58 5.34 -3.48
C THR A 36 7.29 3.84 -3.45
N THR A 37 7.88 3.09 -4.39
CA THR A 37 7.72 1.63 -4.46
C THR A 37 8.57 0.88 -3.45
N SER A 38 9.62 1.50 -2.93
CA SER A 38 10.52 0.95 -1.93
C SER A 38 10.99 2.04 -0.98
N GLY A 39 11.34 1.64 0.24
CA GLY A 39 12.03 2.49 1.20
C GLY A 39 13.53 2.63 0.87
N VAL A 40 14.28 3.10 1.86
CA VAL A 40 15.74 3.24 1.82
C VAL A 40 16.39 1.87 2.01
N ASN A 41 17.49 1.60 1.31
CA ASN A 41 18.33 0.45 1.60
C ASN A 41 19.53 0.90 2.45
N VAL A 42 19.67 0.34 3.65
CA VAL A 42 20.76 0.66 4.61
C VAL A 42 22.01 -0.19 4.42
N GLY A 43 22.15 -0.85 3.27
CA GLY A 43 23.27 -1.75 2.94
C GLY A 43 22.93 -3.25 3.07
N ASP A 44 21.64 -3.62 3.07
CA ASP A 44 21.21 -5.01 3.01
C ASP A 44 21.44 -5.57 1.59
N PRO A 45 22.37 -6.53 1.40
CA PRO A 45 22.68 -7.10 0.09
C PRO A 45 21.53 -7.94 -0.47
N TRP A 46 20.61 -8.41 0.38
CA TRP A 46 19.49 -9.26 -0.04
C TRP A 46 18.27 -8.44 -0.49
N MET A 47 18.25 -7.12 -0.23
CA MET A 47 17.15 -6.21 -0.59
C MET A 47 15.76 -6.73 -0.18
N TYR A 48 15.70 -7.60 0.83
CA TYR A 48 14.46 -8.22 1.26
C TYR A 48 13.62 -7.22 2.07
N ARG A 49 14.30 -6.42 2.90
CA ARG A 49 13.71 -5.33 3.67
C ARG A 49 14.00 -3.99 3.02
N SER A 50 13.04 -3.09 3.17
CA SER A 50 13.16 -1.68 2.88
C SER A 50 12.97 -0.90 4.17
N PHE A 51 13.69 0.20 4.32
CA PHE A 51 13.75 0.95 5.57
C PHE A 51 13.06 2.31 5.45
N VAL A 52 12.37 2.72 6.51
CA VAL A 52 11.83 4.07 6.68
C VAL A 52 12.67 4.82 7.70
N GLN A 53 12.98 6.08 7.39
CA GLN A 53 13.78 6.94 8.25
C GLN A 53 12.92 7.47 9.41
N GLY A 54 13.42 7.34 10.63
CA GLY A 54 12.73 7.85 11.82
C GLY A 54 12.77 9.37 11.94
N SER A 55 11.80 9.92 12.67
CA SER A 55 11.63 11.38 12.85
C SER A 55 11.50 12.17 11.52
N THR A 56 10.96 11.53 10.48
CA THR A 56 10.66 12.17 9.18
C THR A 56 9.24 11.85 8.73
N ASP A 57 8.82 12.31 7.56
CA ASP A 57 7.53 11.92 6.93
C ASP A 57 7.57 10.52 6.30
N ALA A 58 8.70 9.80 6.39
CA ALA A 58 8.81 8.47 5.83
C ALA A 58 7.86 7.50 6.54
N ARG A 59 7.04 6.79 5.76
CA ARG A 59 6.09 5.80 6.26
C ARG A 59 6.15 4.54 5.41
N ALA A 60 5.89 3.41 6.04
CA ALA A 60 5.54 2.20 5.31
C ALA A 60 4.03 2.01 5.39
N VAL A 61 3.40 1.78 4.25
CA VAL A 61 1.95 1.82 4.11
C VAL A 61 1.46 0.44 3.71
N TRP A 62 0.72 -0.20 4.61
CA TRP A 62 0.02 -1.44 4.32
C TRP A 62 -1.42 -1.16 3.93
N HIS A 63 -1.86 -1.78 2.84
CA HIS A 63 -3.27 -1.84 2.47
C HIS A 63 -3.76 -3.28 2.67
N PHE A 64 -4.67 -3.46 3.62
CA PHE A 64 -5.30 -4.74 3.91
C PHE A 64 -6.70 -4.76 3.33
N ALA A 65 -6.97 -5.66 2.38
CA ALA A 65 -8.29 -5.79 1.74
C ALA A 65 -9.15 -6.85 2.44
N GLY A 66 -10.47 -6.65 2.45
CA GLY A 66 -11.47 -7.55 3.02
C GLY A 66 -11.50 -7.48 4.53
N ILE A 67 -11.47 -6.27 5.09
CA ILE A 67 -11.52 -5.98 6.53
C ILE A 67 -12.96 -5.73 6.94
N THR A 68 -13.59 -6.77 7.47
CA THR A 68 -14.99 -6.72 7.88
C THR A 68 -15.17 -7.26 9.31
N PRO A 69 -16.23 -6.83 10.03
CA PRO A 69 -16.54 -7.36 11.36
C PRO A 69 -16.69 -8.88 11.38
N ASP A 70 -17.29 -9.48 10.34
CA ASP A 70 -17.52 -10.92 10.25
C ASP A 70 -16.22 -11.73 10.13
N ARG A 71 -15.15 -11.11 9.60
CA ARG A 71 -13.88 -11.79 9.34
C ARG A 71 -12.84 -11.53 10.43
N ILE A 72 -12.77 -10.31 10.93
CA ILE A 72 -11.76 -9.87 11.90
C ILE A 72 -12.30 -9.93 13.34
N GLY A 73 -13.63 -9.80 13.52
CA GLY A 73 -14.28 -9.72 14.83
C GLY A 73 -14.23 -8.31 15.44
N ASP A 74 -14.41 -8.21 16.75
CA ASP A 74 -14.44 -6.93 17.47
C ASP A 74 -13.06 -6.40 17.87
N THR A 75 -12.00 -7.15 17.58
CA THR A 75 -10.62 -6.80 17.97
C THR A 75 -9.68 -6.96 16.78
N LEU A 76 -9.13 -5.84 16.31
CA LEU A 76 -8.08 -5.81 15.31
C LEU A 76 -6.75 -6.24 15.96
N ARG A 77 -6.30 -7.46 15.63
CA ARG A 77 -5.01 -7.99 16.09
C ARG A 77 -3.98 -7.79 14.98
N MET A 78 -2.91 -7.07 15.26
CA MET A 78 -1.79 -6.87 14.34
C MET A 78 -0.54 -7.51 14.92
N GLU A 79 0.16 -8.29 14.10
CA GLU A 79 1.45 -8.88 14.46
C GLU A 79 2.54 -8.34 13.54
N SER A 80 3.63 -7.87 14.13
CA SER A 80 4.78 -7.31 13.42
C SER A 80 6.10 -7.99 13.73
N ARG A 81 7.01 -7.97 12.75
CA ARG A 81 8.39 -8.49 12.83
C ARG A 81 9.35 -7.56 12.09
N PHE A 82 9.34 -6.29 12.45
CA PHE A 82 10.23 -5.32 11.83
C PHE A 82 11.66 -5.46 12.38
N GLU A 83 12.59 -4.81 11.69
CA GLU A 83 13.99 -4.73 12.07
C GLU A 83 14.35 -3.31 12.44
N ALA A 84 15.05 -3.11 13.56
CA ALA A 84 15.61 -1.81 13.89
C ALA A 84 17.02 -1.68 13.32
N PHE A 85 17.33 -0.54 12.71
CA PHE A 85 18.66 -0.17 12.26
C PHE A 85 19.02 1.22 12.77
N ARG A 86 20.24 1.39 13.29
CA ARG A 86 20.74 2.68 13.78
C ARG A 86 21.99 3.09 13.05
N THR A 87 22.13 4.38 12.78
CA THR A 87 23.37 4.92 12.20
C THR A 87 24.47 5.16 13.23
N ILE A 88 24.09 5.35 14.51
CA ILE A 88 25.01 5.58 15.63
C ILE A 88 24.79 4.52 16.70
N LYS A 89 25.88 4.09 17.34
CA LYS A 89 25.81 3.19 18.49
C LYS A 89 25.29 3.98 19.69
N GLY A 90 24.08 3.67 20.15
CA GLY A 90 23.48 4.24 21.35
C GLY A 90 24.20 3.80 22.63
N ASP A 91 23.77 4.31 23.78
CA ASP A 91 24.12 3.74 25.08
C ASP A 91 23.36 2.43 25.33
N ASP A 92 23.78 1.67 26.35
CA ASP A 92 23.22 0.36 26.65
C ASP A 92 21.70 0.45 26.92
N GLU A 93 21.25 1.52 27.61
CA GLU A 93 19.84 1.78 27.88
C GLU A 93 19.03 2.05 26.61
N SER A 94 19.55 2.85 25.68
CA SER A 94 18.88 3.11 24.40
C SER A 94 18.80 1.85 23.54
N ILE A 95 19.83 1.00 23.58
CA ILE A 95 19.85 -0.27 22.84
C ILE A 95 18.79 -1.24 23.41
N GLU A 96 18.72 -1.37 24.74
CA GLU A 96 17.71 -2.19 25.42
C GLU A 96 16.28 -1.68 25.18
N ASN A 97 16.08 -0.36 25.22
CA ASN A 97 14.77 0.25 24.98
C ASN A 97 14.32 0.17 23.52
N GLY A 98 15.23 -0.09 22.57
CA GLY A 98 14.89 -0.19 21.16
C GLY A 98 14.39 1.11 20.54
N ILE A 99 13.69 0.97 19.41
CA ILE A 99 13.14 2.08 18.62
C ILE A 99 11.64 2.22 18.82
N GLU A 100 11.15 3.44 18.86
CA GLU A 100 9.74 3.75 19.01
C GLU A 100 9.03 3.68 17.66
N VAL A 101 8.02 2.83 17.60
CA VAL A 101 7.20 2.56 16.43
C VAL A 101 5.77 3.01 16.73
N GLN A 102 5.13 3.62 15.73
CA GLN A 102 3.73 3.98 15.80
C GLN A 102 2.98 3.52 14.57
N TYR A 103 1.82 2.91 14.81
CA TYR A 103 0.82 2.64 13.79
C TYR A 103 -0.16 3.81 13.69
N THR A 104 -0.53 4.17 12.47
CA THR A 104 -1.61 5.11 12.21
C THR A 104 -2.61 4.43 11.29
N LEU A 105 -3.85 4.32 11.73
CA LEU A 105 -4.93 3.91 10.83
C LEU A 105 -5.35 5.13 10.03
N VAL A 106 -5.37 5.02 8.71
CA VAL A 106 -5.54 6.18 7.83
C VAL A 106 -6.72 5.95 6.89
N ASN A 107 -7.61 6.92 6.86
CA ASN A 107 -8.57 7.11 5.78
C ASN A 107 -8.32 8.51 5.20
N ASP A 108 -7.48 8.55 4.18
CA ASP A 108 -7.03 9.80 3.55
C ASP A 108 -7.24 9.69 2.04
N LEU A 109 -8.48 9.95 1.63
CA LEU A 109 -8.88 9.88 0.22
C LEU A 109 -8.12 10.89 -0.63
N ARG A 110 -7.70 12.03 -0.05
CA ARG A 110 -6.95 13.04 -0.80
C ARG A 110 -5.52 12.59 -1.07
N ALA A 111 -4.84 12.01 -0.09
CA ALA A 111 -3.54 11.40 -0.34
C ALA A 111 -3.65 10.23 -1.35
N GLU A 112 -4.67 9.38 -1.21
CA GLU A 112 -4.87 8.25 -2.13
C GLU A 112 -5.17 8.69 -3.56
N CYS A 113 -5.87 9.81 -3.73
CA CYS A 113 -6.25 10.33 -5.03
C CYS A 113 -5.15 11.19 -5.69
N PHE A 114 -4.41 11.97 -4.90
CA PHE A 114 -3.55 13.03 -5.43
C PHE A 114 -2.05 12.84 -5.19
N ALA A 115 -1.62 11.82 -4.45
CA ALA A 115 -0.18 11.65 -4.11
C ALA A 115 0.76 11.54 -5.32
N ALA A 116 0.37 10.88 -6.41
CA ALA A 116 1.23 10.77 -7.59
C ALA A 116 1.38 12.09 -8.37
N LEU A 117 0.45 13.05 -8.20
CA LEU A 117 0.60 14.38 -8.81
C LEU A 117 1.80 15.12 -8.22
N SER A 118 2.19 14.79 -6.99
CA SER A 118 3.32 15.40 -6.29
C SER A 118 4.70 14.86 -6.72
N ILE A 119 4.76 13.82 -7.55
CA ILE A 119 6.03 13.18 -7.97
C ILE A 119 6.83 14.08 -8.91
N GLY A 120 6.15 14.72 -9.88
CA GLY A 120 6.80 15.60 -10.86
C GLY A 120 7.05 17.01 -10.30
N THR A 121 8.25 17.56 -10.49
CA THR A 121 8.64 18.86 -9.89
C THR A 121 7.72 20.02 -10.30
N THR A 122 7.27 20.07 -11.55
CA THR A 122 6.39 21.15 -12.06
C THR A 122 5.01 21.14 -11.40
N PHE A 123 4.42 19.95 -11.25
CA PHE A 123 3.06 19.80 -10.70
C PHE A 123 3.06 19.49 -9.21
N ARG A 124 4.23 19.40 -8.57
CA ARG A 124 4.35 19.11 -7.14
C ARG A 124 3.57 20.08 -6.25
N PRO A 125 3.70 21.42 -6.41
CA PRO A 125 2.92 22.35 -5.60
C PRO A 125 1.41 22.19 -5.81
N PHE A 126 0.99 21.81 -7.02
CA PHE A 126 -0.42 21.53 -7.31
C PHE A 126 -0.88 20.27 -6.57
N GLY A 127 -0.14 19.16 -6.69
CA GLY A 127 -0.44 17.91 -5.97
C GLY A 127 -0.46 18.11 -4.46
N ASP A 128 0.48 18.87 -3.90
CA ASP A 128 0.57 19.14 -2.46
C ASP A 128 -0.62 19.96 -1.97
N ALA A 129 -1.03 20.99 -2.71
CA ALA A 129 -2.24 21.76 -2.40
C ALA A 129 -3.52 20.90 -2.49
N MET A 130 -3.62 20.02 -3.49
CA MET A 130 -4.75 19.07 -3.62
C MET A 130 -4.81 18.10 -2.42
N ARG A 131 -3.67 17.58 -1.95
CA ARG A 131 -3.58 16.71 -0.76
C ARG A 131 -3.96 17.43 0.52
N ALA A 132 -3.51 18.67 0.68
CA ALA A 132 -3.89 19.54 1.81
C ALA A 132 -5.37 19.94 1.79
N GLY A 133 -6.10 19.66 0.69
CA GLY A 133 -7.49 20.06 0.52
C GLY A 133 -7.63 21.56 0.25
N ASP A 134 -6.59 22.23 -0.22
CA ASP A 134 -6.56 23.65 -0.56
C ASP A 134 -6.80 23.83 -2.07
N PHE A 135 -7.98 23.41 -2.53
CA PHE A 135 -8.35 23.35 -3.94
C PHE A 135 -8.33 24.70 -4.66
N GLU A 136 -8.59 25.79 -3.94
CA GLU A 136 -8.49 27.15 -4.50
C GLU A 136 -7.02 27.52 -4.75
N VAL A 137 -6.15 27.25 -3.79
CA VAL A 137 -4.69 27.41 -3.95
C VAL A 137 -4.17 26.51 -5.07
N ALA A 138 -4.67 25.26 -5.15
CA ALA A 138 -4.33 24.35 -6.23
C ALA A 138 -4.74 24.90 -7.60
N ALA A 139 -5.91 25.53 -7.70
CA ALA A 139 -6.37 26.19 -8.93
C ALA A 139 -5.48 27.39 -9.32
N ASP A 140 -5.07 28.21 -8.35
CA ASP A 140 -4.15 29.33 -8.60
C ASP A 140 -2.77 28.86 -9.07
N ILE A 141 -2.28 27.76 -8.50
CA ILE A 141 -1.04 27.10 -8.93
C ILE A 141 -1.18 26.60 -10.37
N LEU A 142 -2.29 25.94 -10.73
CA LEU A 142 -2.54 25.50 -12.10
C LEU A 142 -2.60 26.65 -13.09
N ASP A 143 -3.23 27.78 -12.74
CA ASP A 143 -3.24 28.98 -13.58
C ASP A 143 -1.84 29.56 -13.77
N THR A 144 -0.99 29.47 -12.74
CA THR A 144 0.41 29.88 -12.80
C THR A 144 1.22 28.95 -13.71
N ILE A 145 1.02 27.63 -13.59
CA ILE A 145 1.63 26.62 -14.47
C ILE A 145 1.19 26.86 -15.92
N ALA A 146 -0.11 27.06 -16.17
CA ALA A 146 -0.64 27.32 -17.51
C ALA A 146 -0.01 28.55 -18.17
N LYS A 147 0.10 29.67 -17.42
CA LYS A 147 0.80 30.88 -17.89
C LYS A 147 2.27 30.60 -18.19
N ALA A 148 2.95 29.81 -17.37
CA ALA A 148 4.35 29.44 -17.60
C ALA A 148 4.50 28.58 -18.87
N LEU A 149 3.60 27.63 -19.12
CA LEU A 149 3.60 26.79 -20.32
C LEU A 149 3.41 27.60 -21.62
N GLU A 150 2.63 28.68 -21.58
CA GLU A 150 2.40 29.57 -22.74
C GLU A 150 3.58 30.52 -23.02
N THR A 151 4.30 30.95 -21.97
CA THR A 151 5.25 32.08 -22.04
C THR A 151 6.73 31.68 -21.94
N ALA A 152 7.03 30.40 -21.67
CA ALA A 152 8.40 29.94 -21.50
C ALA A 152 9.26 30.17 -22.77
N PRO A 153 10.46 30.76 -22.66
CA PRO A 153 11.37 30.88 -23.80
C PRO A 153 11.76 29.51 -24.36
N GLU A 154 11.98 29.38 -25.67
CA GLU A 154 12.44 28.13 -26.33
C GLU A 154 13.66 27.49 -25.64
N THR A 155 14.53 28.30 -25.02
CA THR A 155 15.77 27.85 -24.36
C THR A 155 15.59 27.40 -22.90
N ASP A 156 14.49 27.79 -22.25
CA ASP A 156 14.17 27.52 -20.83
C ASP A 156 12.92 26.65 -20.68
N PHE A 157 12.50 25.99 -21.75
CA PHE A 157 11.29 25.19 -21.75
C PHE A 157 11.34 24.19 -20.60
N PRO A 158 10.42 24.27 -19.61
CA PRO A 158 10.55 23.46 -18.41
C PRO A 158 10.58 21.99 -18.82
N ASN A 159 11.48 21.22 -18.21
CA ASN A 159 11.49 19.77 -18.39
C ASN A 159 10.31 19.17 -17.61
N VAL A 160 9.10 19.53 -18.05
CA VAL A 160 7.85 19.10 -17.45
C VAL A 160 7.67 17.63 -17.76
N ASP A 161 7.44 16.86 -16.69
CA ASP A 161 7.24 15.44 -16.79
C ASP A 161 5.77 15.11 -17.09
N PHE A 162 5.37 15.35 -18.34
CA PHE A 162 4.01 15.07 -18.79
C PHE A 162 3.65 13.58 -18.75
N GLN A 163 4.64 12.69 -18.87
CA GLN A 163 4.42 11.26 -18.72
C GLN A 163 3.98 10.92 -17.30
N ASN A 164 4.66 11.46 -16.28
CA ASN A 164 4.26 11.27 -14.90
C ASN A 164 2.90 11.92 -14.61
N LEU A 165 2.60 13.08 -15.18
CA LEU A 165 1.28 13.71 -15.05
C LEU A 165 0.17 12.83 -15.64
N GLU A 166 0.34 12.34 -16.87
CA GLU A 166 -0.61 11.41 -17.53
C GLU A 166 -0.83 10.16 -16.65
N ASN A 167 0.26 9.52 -16.22
CA ASN A 167 0.21 8.32 -15.41
C ASN A 167 -0.45 8.56 -14.04
N ALA A 168 -0.10 9.65 -13.36
CA ALA A 168 -0.69 10.01 -12.06
C ALA A 168 -2.20 10.20 -12.18
N ILE A 169 -2.65 10.93 -13.21
CA ILE A 169 -4.08 11.20 -13.39
C ILE A 169 -4.83 9.93 -13.77
N LEU A 170 -4.36 9.18 -14.78
CA LEU A 170 -5.11 8.04 -15.32
C LEU A 170 -5.08 6.81 -14.41
N ASN A 171 -3.96 6.57 -13.71
CA ASN A 171 -3.79 5.36 -12.90
C ASN A 171 -4.16 5.57 -11.42
N GLN A 172 -4.26 6.83 -10.94
CA GLN A 172 -4.59 7.12 -9.54
C GLN A 172 -5.76 8.10 -9.41
N THR A 173 -5.62 9.35 -9.86
CA THR A 173 -6.62 10.40 -9.57
C THR A 173 -8.01 10.10 -10.14
N VAL A 174 -8.11 9.73 -11.41
CA VAL A 174 -9.41 9.44 -12.06
C VAL A 174 -10.08 8.20 -11.47
N PRO A 175 -9.39 7.05 -11.28
CA PRO A 175 -9.96 5.90 -10.61
C PRO A 175 -10.49 6.20 -9.21
N GLU A 176 -9.75 6.94 -8.39
CA GLU A 176 -10.16 7.26 -7.01
C GLU A 176 -11.30 8.29 -6.97
N LEU A 177 -11.28 9.35 -7.80
CA LEU A 177 -12.39 10.31 -7.87
C LEU A 177 -13.71 9.66 -8.30
N LYS A 178 -13.68 8.66 -9.18
CA LYS A 178 -14.87 7.90 -9.58
C LYS A 178 -15.53 7.14 -8.42
N ARG A 179 -14.80 6.89 -7.33
CA ARG A 179 -15.31 6.20 -6.13
C ARG A 179 -15.98 7.14 -5.12
N VAL A 180 -15.83 8.46 -5.26
CA VAL A 180 -16.38 9.45 -4.32
C VAL A 180 -17.88 9.65 -4.57
N LYS A 181 -18.26 10.53 -5.50
CA LYS A 181 -19.66 10.81 -5.86
C LYS A 181 -19.79 11.16 -7.34
N SER A 182 -20.96 10.86 -7.92
CA SER A 182 -21.25 11.12 -9.34
C SER A 182 -21.31 12.60 -9.71
N GLU A 183 -21.43 13.50 -8.73
CA GLU A 183 -21.47 14.95 -8.96
C GLU A 183 -20.14 15.53 -9.48
N PHE A 184 -19.02 14.83 -9.24
CA PHE A 184 -17.69 15.25 -9.72
C PHE A 184 -17.40 14.78 -11.16
N ALA A 185 -18.41 14.37 -11.93
CA ALA A 185 -18.23 13.90 -13.31
C ALA A 185 -17.53 14.93 -14.21
N ASP A 186 -17.87 16.21 -14.07
CA ASP A 186 -17.24 17.30 -14.82
C ASP A 186 -15.75 17.45 -14.43
N LEU A 187 -15.44 17.41 -13.12
CA LEU A 187 -14.06 17.46 -12.62
C LEU A 187 -13.23 16.28 -13.14
N ILE A 188 -13.78 15.07 -13.08
CA ILE A 188 -13.15 13.86 -13.62
C ILE A 188 -12.87 14.02 -15.12
N ALA A 189 -13.83 14.55 -15.89
CA ALA A 189 -13.64 14.80 -17.31
C ALA A 189 -12.52 15.83 -17.57
N ARG A 190 -12.39 16.89 -16.75
CA ARG A 190 -11.28 17.85 -16.85
C ARG A 190 -9.93 17.20 -16.61
N PHE A 191 -9.81 16.36 -15.57
CA PHE A 191 -8.59 15.58 -15.33
C PHE A 191 -8.25 14.67 -16.51
N GLN A 192 -9.22 13.95 -17.07
CA GLN A 192 -9.00 13.07 -18.22
C GLN A 192 -8.53 13.83 -19.46
N VAL A 193 -9.10 15.00 -19.75
CA VAL A 193 -8.65 15.86 -20.84
C VAL A 193 -7.20 16.29 -20.61
N LEU A 194 -6.88 16.80 -19.41
CA LEU A 194 -5.50 17.18 -19.07
C LEU A 194 -4.50 16.03 -19.26
N ALA A 195 -4.87 14.82 -18.83
CA ALA A 195 -4.02 13.65 -18.99
C ALA A 195 -3.83 13.23 -20.46
N THR A 196 -4.89 13.34 -21.26
CA THR A 196 -4.85 13.00 -22.69
C THR A 196 -3.89 13.93 -23.42
N GLU A 197 -4.05 15.24 -23.22
CA GLU A 197 -3.19 16.26 -23.83
C GLU A 197 -1.74 16.12 -23.36
N ALA A 198 -1.50 15.93 -22.05
CA ALA A 198 -0.16 15.67 -21.52
C ALA A 198 0.49 14.43 -22.15
N GLY A 199 -0.28 13.36 -22.33
CA GLY A 199 0.19 12.14 -22.98
C GLY A 199 0.52 12.32 -24.46
N GLU A 200 -0.28 13.11 -25.19
CA GLU A 200 0.00 13.46 -26.59
C GLU A 200 1.31 14.24 -26.71
N VAL A 201 1.52 15.25 -25.87
CA VAL A 201 2.77 16.02 -25.82
C VAL A 201 3.97 15.16 -25.48
N HIS A 202 3.83 14.22 -24.55
CA HIS A 202 4.90 13.28 -24.22
C HIS A 202 5.26 12.36 -25.40
N ARG A 203 4.25 11.92 -26.18
CA ARG A 203 4.42 11.01 -27.32
C ARG A 203 4.87 11.72 -28.59
N ASP A 204 4.72 13.04 -28.68
CA ASP A 204 5.08 13.81 -29.85
C ASP A 204 6.59 13.81 -30.11
N GLN A 205 6.97 13.47 -31.34
CA GLN A 205 8.36 13.45 -31.84
C GLN A 205 8.63 14.57 -32.86
N SER A 206 7.66 15.47 -33.08
CA SER A 206 7.68 16.52 -34.12
C SER A 206 8.78 17.56 -33.96
N GLY A 207 9.27 17.77 -32.74
CA GLY A 207 10.38 18.66 -32.39
C GLY A 207 9.98 20.09 -31.99
N ASP A 208 8.71 20.49 -32.13
CA ASP A 208 8.21 21.79 -31.65
C ASP A 208 7.58 21.67 -30.25
N ARG A 209 8.45 21.62 -29.24
CA ARG A 209 8.06 21.47 -27.84
C ARG A 209 7.25 22.67 -27.31
N ALA A 210 7.41 23.84 -27.93
CA ALA A 210 6.75 25.06 -27.48
C ALA A 210 5.26 25.08 -27.84
N ALA A 211 4.93 24.73 -29.09
CA ALA A 211 3.54 24.57 -29.52
C ALA A 211 2.84 23.48 -28.71
N ALA A 212 3.49 22.32 -28.56
CA ALA A 212 2.92 21.18 -27.84
C ALA A 212 2.60 21.50 -26.36
N CYS A 213 3.44 22.27 -25.67
CA CYS A 213 3.17 22.62 -24.28
C CYS A 213 2.06 23.67 -24.10
N ALA A 214 1.84 24.53 -25.11
CA ALA A 214 0.73 25.47 -25.11
C ALA A 214 -0.63 24.76 -25.16
N ASP A 215 -0.69 23.58 -25.81
CA ASP A 215 -1.92 22.76 -25.88
C ASP A 215 -2.36 22.24 -24.50
N VAL A 216 -1.43 22.10 -23.54
CA VAL A 216 -1.73 21.67 -22.16
C VAL A 216 -2.19 22.83 -21.26
N ALA A 217 -1.90 24.08 -21.64
CA ALA A 217 -2.22 25.25 -20.81
C ALA A 217 -3.74 25.47 -20.65
N ASP A 218 -4.51 25.35 -21.73
CA ASP A 218 -5.98 25.50 -21.69
C ASP A 218 -6.67 24.41 -20.83
N PRO A 219 -6.32 23.10 -20.95
CA PRO A 219 -6.73 22.06 -20.01
C PRO A 219 -6.43 22.40 -18.54
N CYS A 220 -5.24 22.93 -18.23
CA CYS A 220 -4.89 23.37 -16.87
C CYS A 220 -5.83 24.48 -16.37
N ARG A 221 -6.11 25.50 -17.19
CA ARG A 221 -7.04 26.61 -16.84
C ARG A 221 -8.46 26.11 -16.63
N LYS A 222 -8.93 25.20 -17.49
CA LYS A 222 -10.27 24.59 -17.38
C LYS A 222 -10.40 23.74 -16.13
N LEU A 223 -9.35 23.00 -15.77
CA LEU A 223 -9.30 22.26 -14.51
C LEU A 223 -9.29 23.20 -13.30
N ALA A 224 -8.48 24.27 -13.33
CA ALA A 224 -8.46 25.29 -12.29
C ALA A 224 -9.84 25.94 -12.07
N ALA A 225 -10.54 26.32 -13.15
CA ALA A 225 -11.89 26.86 -13.07
C ALA A 225 -12.88 25.87 -12.45
N GLN A 226 -12.77 24.58 -12.79
CA GLN A 226 -13.63 23.55 -12.21
C GLN A 226 -13.32 23.31 -10.71
N LEU A 227 -12.04 23.31 -10.32
CA LEU A 227 -11.64 23.17 -8.93
C LEU A 227 -12.16 24.31 -8.05
N ARG A 228 -12.21 25.55 -8.57
CA ARG A 228 -12.83 26.67 -7.84
C ARG A 228 -14.33 26.50 -7.64
N LYS A 229 -15.02 25.87 -8.60
CA LYS A 229 -16.46 25.59 -8.52
C LYS A 229 -16.77 24.46 -7.55
N ASP A 230 -16.02 23.36 -7.63
CA ASP A 230 -16.34 22.12 -6.90
C ASP A 230 -15.56 22.00 -5.58
N GLY A 231 -14.57 22.87 -5.33
CA GLY A 231 -13.59 22.71 -4.26
C GLY A 231 -14.15 22.67 -2.84
N GLU A 232 -15.25 23.37 -2.54
CA GLU A 232 -15.90 23.26 -1.23
C GLU A 232 -16.56 21.90 -1.03
N ALA A 233 -17.35 21.45 -2.02
CA ALA A 233 -17.99 20.14 -1.99
C ALA A 233 -16.94 19.02 -1.97
N LEU A 234 -15.88 19.15 -2.77
CA LEU A 234 -14.78 18.19 -2.81
C LEU A 234 -14.05 18.10 -1.45
N PHE A 235 -13.90 19.22 -0.75
CA PHE A 235 -13.29 19.23 0.58
C PHE A 235 -14.16 18.48 1.61
N GLU A 236 -15.47 18.63 1.54
CA GLU A 236 -16.38 17.89 2.44
C GLU A 236 -16.35 16.37 2.16
N GLU A 237 -16.38 15.99 0.89
CA GLU A 237 -16.48 14.58 0.46
C GLU A 237 -15.17 13.80 0.54
N MET A 238 -14.02 14.47 0.65
CA MET A 238 -12.71 13.81 0.72
C MET A 238 -12.05 14.01 2.09
N PRO A 239 -12.39 13.20 3.11
CA PRO A 239 -11.72 13.23 4.41
C PRO A 239 -10.25 12.81 4.38
N SER A 240 -9.47 13.45 5.23
CA SER A 240 -8.20 12.96 5.75
C SER A 240 -8.34 12.72 7.24
N ILE A 241 -8.76 11.52 7.62
CA ILE A 241 -8.83 11.04 8.99
C ILE A 241 -7.60 10.19 9.26
N ARG A 242 -6.82 10.60 10.26
CA ARG A 242 -5.63 9.87 10.72
C ARG A 242 -5.80 9.54 12.20
N VAL A 243 -5.74 8.27 12.53
CA VAL A 243 -5.92 7.74 13.89
C VAL A 243 -4.59 7.17 14.35
N PRO A 244 -3.72 7.99 14.96
CA PRO A 244 -2.46 7.52 15.52
C PRO A 244 -2.76 6.61 16.72
N LEU A 245 -2.26 5.39 16.68
CA LEU A 245 -2.37 4.43 17.76
C LEU A 245 -1.27 4.67 18.79
N LYS A 246 -1.43 4.06 19.98
CA LYS A 246 -0.41 4.11 21.03
C LYS A 246 0.91 3.55 20.48
N SER A 247 1.99 4.32 20.64
CA SER A 247 3.33 3.87 20.26
C SER A 247 3.80 2.72 21.14
N PHE A 248 4.70 1.91 20.59
CA PHE A 248 5.34 0.82 21.30
C PHE A 248 6.83 0.77 20.90
N ARG A 249 7.64 0.18 21.77
CA ARG A 249 9.09 0.07 21.60
C ARG A 249 9.42 -1.30 21.02
N MET A 250 10.32 -1.33 20.04
CA MET A 250 10.80 -2.55 19.40
C MET A 250 12.32 -2.63 19.51
N THR A 251 12.84 -3.70 20.08
CA THR A 251 14.27 -3.86 20.36
C THR A 251 15.05 -4.27 19.11
N GLU A 252 16.35 -4.00 19.09
CA GLU A 252 17.23 -4.38 17.98
C GLU A 252 17.48 -5.88 17.90
N PHE A 253 17.35 -6.58 19.01
CA PHE A 253 17.64 -8.01 19.14
C PHE A 253 16.41 -8.88 18.90
N HIS A 254 15.41 -8.39 18.16
CA HIS A 254 14.11 -9.03 18.05
C HIS A 254 14.18 -10.43 17.41
N GLU A 255 14.19 -11.43 18.29
CA GLU A 255 13.81 -12.82 18.03
C GLU A 255 12.30 -13.07 18.30
N GLY A 256 11.56 -12.04 18.73
CA GLY A 256 10.16 -12.11 19.17
C GLY A 256 9.11 -11.56 18.19
N GLN A 257 7.83 -11.83 18.48
CA GLN A 257 6.67 -11.41 17.69
C GLN A 257 5.88 -10.35 18.47
N ASP A 258 5.84 -9.12 17.98
CA ASP A 258 5.07 -8.08 18.67
C ASP A 258 3.61 -8.17 18.26
N GLN A 259 2.76 -8.60 19.19
CA GLN A 259 1.31 -8.62 19.00
C GLN A 259 0.70 -7.39 19.67
N THR A 260 -0.01 -6.59 18.87
CA THR A 260 -0.84 -5.49 19.33
C THR A 260 -2.31 -5.79 19.02
N ALA A 261 -3.20 -5.38 19.91
CA ALA A 261 -4.63 -5.59 19.77
C ALA A 261 -5.37 -4.30 20.04
N TYR A 262 -6.27 -3.94 19.13
CA TYR A 262 -7.08 -2.73 19.20
C TYR A 262 -8.55 -3.10 19.13
N ASN A 263 -9.36 -2.50 20.00
CA ASN A 263 -10.81 -2.67 19.94
C ASN A 263 -11.35 -2.00 18.68
N ARG A 264 -12.50 -2.50 18.19
CA ARG A 264 -13.24 -1.93 17.06
C ARG A 264 -13.39 -0.41 17.13
N VAL A 265 -13.69 0.13 18.31
CA VAL A 265 -13.76 1.58 18.55
C VAL A 265 -12.48 2.03 19.21
N VAL A 266 -11.73 2.89 18.52
CA VAL A 266 -10.45 3.44 18.96
C VAL A 266 -10.64 4.88 19.42
N ILE A 267 -9.96 5.25 20.52
CA ILE A 267 -9.94 6.63 21.01
C ILE A 267 -8.62 7.26 20.58
N TYR A 268 -8.68 8.44 19.99
CA TYR A 268 -7.49 9.15 19.49
C TYR A 268 -7.61 10.66 19.65
N ALA A 269 -6.46 11.33 19.68
CA ALA A 269 -6.39 12.77 19.56
C ALA A 269 -6.41 13.12 18.05
N PRO A 270 -7.41 13.87 17.56
CA PRO A 270 -7.51 14.19 16.16
C PRO A 270 -6.41 15.18 15.74
N ASP A 271 -6.02 15.08 14.48
CA ASP A 271 -5.26 16.14 13.82
C ASP A 271 -6.15 17.37 13.56
N GLN A 272 -5.56 18.44 13.01
CA GLN A 272 -6.30 19.67 12.73
C GLN A 272 -7.52 19.44 11.84
N GLU A 273 -7.44 18.53 10.87
CA GLU A 273 -8.57 18.23 10.01
C GLU A 273 -9.66 17.43 10.72
N GLY A 274 -9.30 16.39 11.47
CA GLY A 274 -10.25 15.63 12.27
C GLY A 274 -11.01 16.55 13.24
N ALA A 275 -10.29 17.48 13.88
CA ALA A 275 -10.90 18.51 14.71
C ALA A 275 -11.81 19.45 13.91
N THR A 276 -11.35 19.93 12.75
CA THR A 276 -12.14 20.81 11.86
C THR A 276 -13.47 20.16 11.49
N ARG A 277 -13.46 18.89 11.08
CA ARG A 277 -14.66 18.14 10.70
C ARG A 277 -15.61 17.95 11.86
N PHE A 278 -15.07 17.54 13.01
CA PHE A 278 -15.86 17.39 14.22
C PHE A 278 -16.56 18.70 14.61
N PHE A 279 -15.82 19.80 14.71
CA PHE A 279 -16.39 21.09 15.07
C PHE A 279 -17.36 21.63 14.02
N ALA A 280 -17.07 21.47 12.74
CA ALA A 280 -17.97 21.91 11.67
C ALA A 280 -19.30 21.17 11.69
N GLN A 281 -19.27 19.85 11.88
CA GLN A 281 -20.48 19.05 12.01
C GLN A 281 -21.25 19.45 13.27
N LEU A 282 -20.57 19.53 14.41
CA LEU A 282 -21.17 19.90 15.68
C LEU A 282 -21.83 21.29 15.62
N ILE A 283 -21.09 22.32 15.18
CA ILE A 283 -21.59 23.69 15.07
C ILE A 283 -22.72 23.76 14.04
N GLY A 284 -22.59 23.08 12.90
CA GLY A 284 -23.64 22.99 11.89
C GLY A 284 -24.94 22.41 12.45
N ASP A 285 -24.87 21.25 13.10
CA ASP A 285 -26.03 20.56 13.69
C ASP A 285 -26.69 21.41 14.79
N MET A 286 -25.89 22.05 15.65
CA MET A 286 -26.40 22.95 16.68
C MET A 286 -27.08 24.19 16.08
N ASN A 287 -26.50 24.76 15.01
CA ASN A 287 -27.08 25.90 14.33
C ASN A 287 -28.40 25.54 13.65
N GLU A 288 -28.47 24.39 13.00
CA GLU A 288 -29.68 23.90 12.36
C GLU A 288 -30.81 23.65 13.35
N ALA A 289 -30.46 23.12 14.53
CA ALA A 289 -31.36 22.91 15.65
C ALA A 289 -31.78 24.23 16.36
N GLY A 290 -31.19 25.38 16.00
CA GLY A 290 -31.43 26.66 16.65
C GLY A 290 -30.93 26.73 18.09
N ARG A 291 -29.93 25.90 18.43
CA ARG A 291 -29.34 25.82 19.78
C ARG A 291 -28.19 26.79 20.00
N LEU A 292 -27.66 27.44 18.96
CA LEU A 292 -26.50 28.34 19.10
C LEU A 292 -26.86 29.78 19.46
N VAL A 293 -28.08 30.22 19.16
CA VAL A 293 -28.48 31.64 19.30
C VAL A 293 -29.58 31.77 20.34
N GLN A 294 -29.35 32.62 21.33
CA GLN A 294 -30.35 32.98 22.34
C GLN A 294 -30.28 34.48 22.64
N ASP A 295 -31.45 35.13 22.73
CA ASP A 295 -31.57 36.56 23.06
C ASP A 295 -30.74 37.53 22.18
N GLY A 296 -30.47 37.14 20.93
CA GLY A 296 -29.70 37.94 19.97
C GLY A 296 -28.18 37.82 20.09
N GLY A 297 -27.67 36.85 20.87
CA GLY A 297 -26.25 36.51 20.98
C GLY A 297 -26.01 35.00 20.97
N ILE A 298 -24.76 34.59 21.15
CA ILE A 298 -24.37 33.17 21.28
C ILE A 298 -24.83 32.64 22.65
N THR A 299 -25.44 31.45 22.68
CA THR A 299 -25.85 30.81 23.93
C THR A 299 -24.65 30.35 24.77
N THR A 300 -24.85 30.18 26.08
CA THR A 300 -23.87 29.59 27.01
C THR A 300 -24.14 28.10 27.30
N GLU A 301 -25.09 27.47 26.59
CA GLU A 301 -25.50 26.07 26.80
C GLU A 301 -24.81 25.09 25.81
N ILE A 302 -23.57 25.37 25.37
CA ILE A 302 -22.85 24.48 24.44
C ILE A 302 -22.31 23.22 25.13
N ALA A 303 -21.89 23.31 26.39
CA ALA A 303 -21.27 22.19 27.11
C ALA A 303 -22.16 20.94 27.28
N PRO A 304 -23.47 21.04 27.62
CA PRO A 304 -24.37 19.89 27.65
C PRO A 304 -24.46 19.16 26.30
N VAL A 305 -24.38 19.88 25.19
CA VAL A 305 -24.45 19.32 23.83
C VAL A 305 -23.18 18.55 23.49
N LEU A 306 -22.02 19.08 23.90
CA LEU A 306 -20.73 18.39 23.76
C LEU A 306 -20.72 17.05 24.51
N LEU A 307 -21.31 17.01 25.71
CA LEU A 307 -21.46 15.79 26.50
C LEU A 307 -22.45 14.80 25.86
N GLU A 308 -23.52 15.28 25.22
CA GLU A 308 -24.43 14.44 24.43
C GLU A 308 -23.74 13.87 23.18
N ALA A 309 -22.93 14.67 22.49
CA ALA A 309 -22.26 14.30 21.25
C ALA A 309 -21.02 13.42 21.46
N ASN A 310 -20.37 13.51 22.64
CA ASN A 310 -19.25 12.67 23.01
C ASN A 310 -19.45 12.14 24.44
N ASP A 311 -20.14 11.01 24.54
CA ASP A 311 -20.47 10.25 25.77
C ASP A 311 -19.26 9.82 26.61
N ARG A 312 -18.03 10.11 26.16
CA ARG A 312 -16.77 9.82 26.87
C ARG A 312 -15.86 11.05 27.02
N MET A 313 -16.39 12.26 26.79
CA MET A 313 -15.73 13.50 27.16
C MET A 313 -15.95 13.77 28.65
N GLU A 314 -14.90 14.15 29.37
CA GLU A 314 -15.05 14.55 30.77
C GLU A 314 -15.79 15.90 30.85
N PRO A 315 -16.67 16.12 31.85
CA PRO A 315 -17.43 17.37 31.98
C PRO A 315 -16.57 18.63 32.00
N GLU A 316 -15.41 18.59 32.65
CA GLU A 316 -14.49 19.74 32.74
C GLU A 316 -13.88 20.11 31.38
N ASP A 317 -13.60 19.11 30.53
CA ASP A 317 -13.09 19.34 29.17
C ASP A 317 -14.19 19.88 28.26
N ALA A 318 -15.43 19.42 28.46
CA ALA A 318 -16.60 19.91 27.72
C ALA A 318 -16.90 21.38 28.02
N ASP A 319 -16.80 21.82 29.28
CA ASP A 319 -17.00 23.21 29.68
C ASP A 319 -15.95 24.14 29.07
N ASN A 320 -14.66 23.76 29.16
CA ASN A 320 -13.56 24.54 28.59
C ASN A 320 -13.67 24.64 27.05
N LEU A 321 -14.06 23.54 26.40
CA LEU A 321 -14.23 23.52 24.96
C LEU A 321 -15.45 24.35 24.51
N ALA A 322 -16.56 24.28 25.26
CA ALA A 322 -17.73 25.13 25.05
C ALA A 322 -17.37 26.60 25.11
N GLU A 323 -16.65 27.03 26.15
CA GLU A 323 -16.21 28.42 26.32
C GLU A 323 -15.39 28.90 25.10
N LYS A 324 -14.47 28.07 24.59
CA LYS A 324 -13.68 28.40 23.39
C LYS A 324 -14.54 28.53 22.14
N ILE A 325 -15.53 27.64 21.94
CA ILE A 325 -16.46 27.72 20.81
C ILE A 325 -17.28 29.01 20.91
N GLU A 326 -17.81 29.33 22.09
CA GLU A 326 -18.60 30.53 22.34
C GLU A 326 -17.78 31.80 22.06
N GLN A 327 -16.56 31.88 22.59
CA GLN A 327 -15.65 32.99 22.35
C GLN A 327 -15.31 33.14 20.86
N ALA A 328 -15.00 32.04 20.16
CA ALA A 328 -14.68 32.06 18.75
C ALA A 328 -15.88 32.57 17.93
N LEU A 329 -17.08 32.02 18.13
CA LEU A 329 -18.29 32.43 17.41
C LEU A 329 -18.69 33.88 17.72
N GLN A 330 -18.61 34.31 18.98
CA GLN A 330 -18.90 35.68 19.37
C GLN A 330 -17.92 36.66 18.74
N SER A 331 -16.63 36.31 18.68
CA SER A 331 -15.62 37.15 18.03
C SER A 331 -15.89 37.36 16.53
N GLU A 332 -16.42 36.34 15.84
CA GLU A 332 -16.79 36.44 14.42
C GLU A 332 -18.10 37.18 14.19
N LEU A 333 -19.03 37.12 15.15
CA LEU A 333 -20.24 37.95 15.15
C LEU A 333 -19.85 39.44 15.30
N ASP A 334 -18.95 39.74 16.23
CA ASP A 334 -18.46 41.10 16.48
C ASP A 334 -17.65 41.65 15.30
N ALA A 335 -16.92 40.77 14.59
CA ALA A 335 -16.18 41.11 13.37
C ALA A 335 -17.08 41.29 12.13
N GLY A 336 -18.33 40.82 12.17
CA GLY A 336 -19.27 40.85 11.05
C GLY A 336 -19.04 39.74 10.01
N THR A 337 -18.27 38.70 10.34
CA THR A 337 -18.12 37.49 9.51
C THR A 337 -19.33 36.56 9.66
N LEU A 338 -19.98 36.60 10.82
CA LEU A 338 -21.23 35.91 11.11
C LEU A 338 -22.38 36.90 11.31
N GLU A 339 -23.57 36.54 10.85
CA GLU A 339 -24.81 37.26 11.10
C GLU A 339 -25.89 36.33 11.68
N ILE A 340 -26.76 36.87 12.52
CA ILE A 340 -27.94 36.15 13.00
C ILE A 340 -29.12 36.45 12.06
N GLN A 341 -29.62 35.43 11.39
CA GLN A 341 -30.81 35.48 10.54
C GLN A 341 -31.78 34.38 10.98
N ASP A 342 -33.03 34.74 11.28
CA ASP A 342 -34.08 33.83 11.73
C ASP A 342 -33.69 32.93 12.93
N GLY A 343 -32.89 33.47 13.87
CA GLY A 343 -32.42 32.72 15.04
C GLY A 343 -31.32 31.70 14.74
N LYS A 344 -30.68 31.80 13.57
CA LYS A 344 -29.55 30.97 13.15
C LYS A 344 -28.37 31.84 12.73
N LEU A 345 -27.17 31.30 12.85
CA LEU A 345 -25.95 31.88 12.33
C LEU A 345 -25.85 31.63 10.84
N VAL A 346 -25.53 32.68 10.08
CA VAL A 346 -25.25 32.64 8.65
C VAL A 346 -23.85 33.21 8.44
N ILE A 347 -23.02 32.50 7.66
CA ILE A 347 -21.69 32.95 7.30
C ILE A 347 -21.81 33.96 6.16
N VAL A 348 -21.37 35.19 6.38
CA VAL A 348 -21.61 36.34 5.47
C VAL A 348 -20.93 36.17 4.12
N ASP A 349 -19.73 35.58 4.10
CA ASP A 349 -18.97 35.33 2.87
C ASP A 349 -19.49 34.15 2.04
N GLY A 350 -20.52 33.43 2.53
CA GLY A 350 -21.15 32.31 1.84
C GLY A 350 -20.37 31.00 1.88
N ARG A 351 -19.24 30.92 2.60
CA ARG A 351 -18.49 29.67 2.78
C ARG A 351 -19.30 28.65 3.58
N ARG A 352 -19.04 27.37 3.36
CA ARG A 352 -19.60 26.28 4.18
C ARG A 352 -18.94 26.21 5.57
N TRP A 353 -19.65 25.61 6.54
CA TRP A 353 -19.18 25.44 7.92
C TRP A 353 -17.79 24.81 8.01
N LEU A 354 -17.50 23.80 7.19
CA LEU A 354 -16.21 23.11 7.21
C LEU A 354 -15.04 24.05 6.88
N ARG A 355 -15.21 24.95 5.91
CA ARG A 355 -14.19 25.96 5.54
C ARG A 355 -14.08 27.05 6.58
N PHE A 356 -15.21 27.51 7.11
CA PHE A 356 -15.25 28.53 8.15
C PHE A 356 -14.54 28.08 9.43
N VAL A 357 -14.86 26.88 9.93
CA VAL A 357 -14.21 26.30 11.11
C VAL A 357 -12.72 26.06 10.88
N ARG A 358 -12.32 25.65 9.66
CA ARG A 358 -10.90 25.53 9.30
C ARG A 358 -10.16 26.85 9.46
N SER A 359 -10.74 27.98 9.04
CA SER A 359 -10.12 29.30 9.28
C SER A 359 -9.98 29.62 10.75
N LEU A 360 -10.97 29.29 11.59
CA LEU A 360 -10.88 29.53 13.04
C LEU A 360 -9.74 28.75 13.70
N ILE A 361 -9.54 27.49 13.28
CA ILE A 361 -8.45 26.66 13.80
C ILE A 361 -7.09 27.18 13.31
N ASN A 362 -6.98 27.54 12.03
CA ASN A 362 -5.75 28.08 11.45
C ASN A 362 -5.35 29.43 12.07
N GLU A 363 -6.33 30.25 12.46
CA GLU A 363 -6.12 31.53 13.14
C GLU A 363 -5.94 31.38 14.67
N GLU A 364 -5.85 30.15 15.18
CA GLU A 364 -5.72 29.81 16.60
C GLU A 364 -6.89 30.32 17.48
N LYS A 365 -8.01 30.72 16.88
CA LYS A 365 -9.24 31.12 17.59
C LYS A 365 -9.97 29.94 18.21
N LEU A 366 -9.88 28.77 17.59
CA LEU A 366 -10.45 27.52 18.09
C LEU A 366 -9.35 26.45 18.18
N ILE A 367 -8.88 26.16 19.39
CA ILE A 367 -7.74 25.25 19.61
C ILE A 367 -8.24 23.87 20.07
N PRO A 368 -7.97 22.77 19.33
CA PRO A 368 -8.44 21.42 19.66
C PRO A 368 -7.66 20.71 20.78
N GLN A 369 -6.89 21.44 21.60
CA GLN A 369 -6.08 20.83 22.66
C GLN A 369 -6.94 20.07 23.67
N GLY A 370 -6.57 18.82 23.96
CA GLY A 370 -7.30 17.94 24.87
C GLY A 370 -8.49 17.21 24.24
N LEU A 371 -8.86 17.52 22.99
CA LEU A 371 -9.95 16.83 22.31
C LEU A 371 -9.58 15.36 22.05
N THR A 372 -10.46 14.46 22.45
CA THR A 372 -10.38 13.04 22.10
C THR A 372 -11.64 12.63 21.34
N LEU A 373 -11.44 11.95 20.21
CA LEU A 373 -12.51 11.44 19.36
C LEU A 373 -12.49 9.91 19.36
N LYS A 374 -13.64 9.34 19.01
CA LYS A 374 -13.78 7.91 18.75
C LYS A 374 -13.87 7.70 17.25
N ALA A 375 -13.17 6.69 16.75
CA ALA A 375 -13.32 6.20 15.40
C ALA A 375 -13.65 4.71 15.43
N ASP A 376 -14.66 4.29 14.67
CA ASP A 376 -14.91 2.89 14.38
C ASP A 376 -14.02 2.43 13.21
N ILE A 377 -13.26 1.36 13.43
CA ILE A 377 -12.34 0.84 12.41
C ILE A 377 -13.07 0.47 11.11
N TYR A 378 -14.26 -0.11 11.18
CA TYR A 378 -14.98 -0.59 9.99
C TYR A 378 -15.81 0.50 9.34
N GLU A 379 -16.41 1.41 10.11
CA GLU A 379 -17.32 2.43 9.57
C GLU A 379 -16.58 3.70 9.14
N ASP A 380 -15.54 4.10 9.89
CA ASP A 380 -14.84 5.36 9.68
C ASP A 380 -13.53 5.22 8.88
N LEU A 381 -12.83 4.08 9.06
CA LEU A 381 -11.47 3.89 8.54
C LEU A 381 -11.36 2.91 7.36
N VAL A 382 -12.22 1.91 7.28
CA VAL A 382 -12.28 0.96 6.15
C VAL A 382 -13.09 1.56 5.00
N ARG A 383 -12.55 1.50 3.77
CA ARG A 383 -13.20 2.11 2.59
C ARG A 383 -13.07 1.26 1.31
N GLY A 384 -13.94 1.61 0.35
CA GLY A 384 -13.97 1.06 -0.99
C GLY A 384 -14.71 -0.28 -1.09
N GLU A 385 -14.98 -0.73 -2.32
CA GLU A 385 -15.68 -2.00 -2.59
C GLU A 385 -14.93 -3.24 -2.07
N GLN A 386 -13.65 -3.10 -1.73
CA GLN A 386 -12.78 -4.17 -1.25
C GLN A 386 -12.54 -4.11 0.27
N ASP A 387 -13.22 -3.23 1.01
CA ASP A 387 -13.06 -3.06 2.45
C ASP A 387 -11.57 -2.94 2.85
N ILE A 388 -10.91 -1.91 2.31
CA ILE A 388 -9.49 -1.69 2.49
C ILE A 388 -9.24 -0.88 3.76
N LEU A 389 -8.43 -1.43 4.67
CA LEU A 389 -7.83 -0.72 5.80
C LEU A 389 -6.40 -0.33 5.45
N ARG A 390 -6.09 0.97 5.51
CA ARG A 390 -4.73 1.48 5.36
C ARG A 390 -4.09 1.69 6.72
N VAL A 391 -2.91 1.09 6.90
CA VAL A 391 -2.10 1.21 8.12
C VAL A 391 -0.74 1.79 7.74
N GLU A 392 -0.43 2.97 8.27
CA GLU A 392 0.89 3.59 8.15
C GLU A 392 1.74 3.25 9.37
N VAL A 393 2.99 2.87 9.12
CA VAL A 393 3.99 2.57 10.15
C VAL A 393 5.09 3.62 10.09
N ALA A 394 5.37 4.25 11.23
CA ALA A 394 6.39 5.27 11.40
C ALA A 394 7.40 4.86 12.47
N CYS A 395 8.65 5.31 12.31
CA CYS A 395 9.65 5.34 13.37
C CYS A 395 9.70 6.75 13.95
N LEU A 396 9.54 6.89 15.27
CA LEU A 396 9.48 8.20 15.93
C LEU A 396 10.86 8.70 16.38
N ASP A 397 11.83 7.81 16.56
CA ASP A 397 13.18 8.18 17.00
C ASP A 397 14.03 8.72 15.85
N ASP A 398 14.78 9.80 16.11
CA ASP A 398 15.70 10.40 15.13
C ASP A 398 16.98 9.55 14.95
N MET A 399 17.61 9.64 13.77
CA MET A 399 18.83 8.91 13.39
C MET A 399 18.70 7.36 13.45
N MET A 400 17.46 6.88 13.38
CA MET A 400 17.11 5.46 13.36
C MET A 400 16.29 5.13 12.12
N TYR A 401 16.28 3.86 11.75
CA TYR A 401 15.58 3.33 10.61
C TYR A 401 14.81 2.09 11.04
N LEU A 402 13.56 1.99 10.60
CA LEU A 402 12.75 0.79 10.78
C LEU A 402 12.75 0.05 9.44
N GLY A 403 13.19 -1.20 9.43
CA GLY A 403 13.25 -2.09 8.27
C GLY A 403 12.08 -3.06 8.25
N MET A 404 11.47 -3.22 7.08
CA MET A 404 10.33 -4.11 6.92
C MET A 404 10.20 -4.70 5.52
N ALA A 405 9.59 -5.87 5.47
CA ALA A 405 9.14 -6.55 4.27
C ALA A 405 7.61 -6.75 4.30
N ARG A 406 7.02 -7.01 3.12
CA ARG A 406 5.56 -7.13 2.96
C ARG A 406 4.91 -8.10 3.97
N SER A 407 5.54 -9.24 4.25
CA SER A 407 5.01 -10.28 5.13
C SER A 407 5.27 -10.04 6.62
N GLU A 408 5.93 -8.95 6.98
CA GLU A 408 6.35 -8.68 8.37
C GLU A 408 5.32 -7.89 9.17
N LEU A 409 4.26 -7.38 8.54
CA LEU A 409 3.06 -6.91 9.23
C LEU A 409 1.84 -7.62 8.62
N PHE A 410 1.02 -8.21 9.48
CA PHE A 410 -0.24 -8.82 9.07
C PHE A 410 -1.31 -8.69 10.14
N ILE A 411 -2.57 -8.74 9.71
CA ILE A 411 -3.71 -8.83 10.61
C ILE A 411 -3.91 -10.31 10.96
N ARG A 412 -3.94 -10.64 12.25
CA ARG A 412 -4.16 -11.99 12.75
C ARG A 412 -5.67 -12.26 12.83
N LEU A 413 -6.14 -13.17 11.99
CA LEU A 413 -7.50 -13.70 12.05
C LEU A 413 -7.66 -14.68 13.22
N ASP A 414 -8.89 -15.15 13.43
CA ASP A 414 -9.15 -16.22 14.38
C ASP A 414 -8.25 -17.44 14.12
N ASP A 415 -7.70 -17.97 15.20
CA ASP A 415 -6.73 -19.05 15.13
C ASP A 415 -7.40 -20.34 14.64
N ALA A 416 -6.71 -21.06 13.75
CA ALA A 416 -7.13 -22.35 13.25
C ALA A 416 -6.68 -23.48 14.19
N SER A 417 -7.41 -24.59 14.20
CA SER A 417 -6.97 -25.78 14.93
C SER A 417 -5.70 -26.37 14.31
N PHE A 418 -4.69 -26.62 15.14
CA PHE A 418 -3.43 -27.27 14.74
C PHE A 418 -3.66 -28.59 14.00
N SER A 419 -4.66 -29.37 14.40
CA SER A 419 -4.98 -30.65 13.75
C SER A 419 -5.32 -30.49 12.26
N THR A 420 -6.02 -29.40 11.92
CA THR A 420 -6.39 -29.09 10.53
C THR A 420 -5.19 -28.61 9.72
N ALA A 421 -4.37 -27.73 10.29
CA ALA A 421 -3.13 -27.27 9.67
C ALA A 421 -2.16 -28.44 9.41
N TYR A 422 -2.00 -29.32 10.40
CA TYR A 422 -1.17 -30.52 10.30
C TYR A 422 -1.67 -31.49 9.23
N ALA A 423 -2.99 -31.73 9.15
CA ALA A 423 -3.58 -32.58 8.11
C ALA A 423 -3.32 -32.01 6.70
N LYS A 424 -3.43 -30.69 6.51
CA LYS A 424 -3.10 -30.01 5.25
C LYS A 424 -1.60 -30.15 4.90
N ALA A 425 -0.71 -29.99 5.88
CA ALA A 425 0.73 -30.17 5.69
C ALA A 425 1.08 -31.62 5.28
N ILE A 426 0.50 -32.62 5.96
CA ILE A 426 0.67 -34.04 5.60
C ILE A 426 0.15 -34.29 4.19
N LEU A 427 -1.01 -33.73 3.83
CA LEU A 427 -1.58 -33.91 2.50
C LEU A 427 -0.62 -33.41 1.43
N ASN A 428 0.02 -32.25 1.61
CA ASN A 428 1.02 -31.75 0.65
C ASN A 428 2.20 -32.72 0.51
N ILE A 429 2.74 -33.25 1.61
CA ILE A 429 3.83 -34.23 1.58
C ILE A 429 3.38 -35.54 0.91
N ALA A 430 2.15 -35.98 1.15
CA ALA A 430 1.58 -37.16 0.50
C ALA A 430 1.41 -36.96 -1.01
N LEU A 431 0.98 -35.77 -1.46
CA LEU A 431 0.90 -35.42 -2.88
C LEU A 431 2.29 -35.37 -3.52
N MET A 432 3.30 -34.84 -2.82
CA MET A 432 4.71 -34.86 -3.26
C MET A 432 5.19 -36.29 -3.51
N LEU A 433 4.99 -37.17 -2.52
CA LEU A 433 5.32 -38.60 -2.65
C LEU A 433 4.56 -39.24 -3.82
N GLY A 434 3.30 -38.87 -4.01
CA GLY A 434 2.49 -39.27 -5.15
C GLY A 434 3.12 -38.90 -6.49
N VAL A 435 3.58 -37.65 -6.67
CA VAL A 435 4.28 -37.21 -7.90
C VAL A 435 5.55 -38.03 -8.14
N ILE A 436 6.34 -38.27 -7.09
CA ILE A 436 7.58 -39.05 -7.20
C ILE A 436 7.27 -40.48 -7.66
N ILE A 437 6.24 -41.11 -7.09
CA ILE A 437 5.80 -42.46 -7.47
C ILE A 437 5.35 -42.46 -8.94
N VAL A 438 4.53 -41.49 -9.35
CA VAL A 438 4.03 -41.40 -10.73
C VAL A 438 5.16 -41.31 -11.74
N ILE A 439 6.14 -40.43 -11.50
CA ILE A 439 7.31 -40.27 -12.37
C ILE A 439 8.16 -41.54 -12.38
N GLY A 440 8.39 -42.14 -11.21
CA GLY A 440 9.17 -43.37 -11.09
C GLY A 440 8.53 -44.55 -11.82
N VAL A 441 7.21 -44.72 -11.68
CA VAL A 441 6.45 -45.77 -12.37
C VAL A 441 6.46 -45.54 -13.88
N GLN A 442 6.28 -44.30 -14.34
CA GLN A 442 6.36 -43.97 -15.75
C GLN A 442 7.74 -44.30 -16.34
N ALA A 443 8.82 -43.90 -15.66
CA ALA A 443 10.18 -44.19 -16.11
C ALA A 443 10.45 -45.71 -16.14
N SER A 444 9.91 -46.47 -15.19
CA SER A 444 10.07 -47.93 -15.14
C SER A 444 9.41 -48.67 -16.31
N CYS A 445 8.46 -48.04 -17.01
CA CYS A 445 7.86 -48.59 -18.21
C CYS A 445 8.82 -48.51 -19.43
N ILE A 446 9.81 -47.62 -19.38
CA ILE A 446 10.78 -47.37 -20.47
C ILE A 446 12.11 -48.05 -20.17
N VAL A 447 12.62 -47.88 -18.94
CA VAL A 447 13.98 -48.30 -18.55
C VAL A 447 13.96 -49.34 -17.42
N LYS A 448 15.07 -50.09 -17.29
CA LYS A 448 15.24 -51.06 -16.19
C LYS A 448 15.30 -50.37 -14.82
N GLY A 449 14.89 -51.09 -13.78
CA GLY A 449 14.76 -50.59 -12.40
C GLY A 449 15.90 -49.67 -11.91
N PRO A 450 17.18 -50.06 -12.01
CA PRO A 450 18.29 -49.22 -11.54
C PRO A 450 18.36 -47.86 -12.25
N VAL A 451 18.12 -47.83 -13.57
CA VAL A 451 18.15 -46.60 -14.37
C VAL A 451 16.94 -45.72 -14.03
N SER A 452 15.76 -46.33 -13.83
CA SER A 452 14.55 -45.63 -13.42
C SER A 452 14.73 -44.93 -12.06
N LEU A 453 15.40 -45.60 -11.12
CA LEU A 453 15.67 -45.07 -9.80
C LEU A 453 16.59 -43.84 -9.87
N VAL A 454 17.71 -43.95 -10.59
CA VAL A 454 18.64 -42.83 -10.77
C VAL A 454 17.93 -41.65 -11.44
N PHE A 455 17.15 -41.91 -12.49
CA PHE A 455 16.38 -40.88 -13.19
C PHE A 455 15.39 -40.16 -12.26
N THR A 456 14.62 -40.91 -11.47
CA THR A 456 13.64 -40.34 -10.53
C THR A 456 14.33 -39.52 -9.44
N LEU A 457 15.46 -40.01 -8.91
CA LEU A 457 16.27 -39.29 -7.93
C LEU A 457 16.84 -37.99 -8.51
N THR A 458 17.32 -38.02 -9.75
CA THR A 458 17.83 -36.83 -10.44
C THR A 458 16.72 -35.79 -10.63
N ILE A 459 15.52 -36.19 -11.07
CA ILE A 459 14.37 -35.28 -11.20
C ILE A 459 13.98 -34.71 -9.84
N PHE A 460 13.97 -35.54 -8.79
CA PHE A 460 13.68 -35.08 -7.43
C PHE A 460 14.68 -34.02 -6.95
N ILE A 461 15.98 -34.28 -7.09
CA ILE A 461 17.03 -33.32 -6.69
C ILE A 461 16.90 -32.01 -7.47
N ILE A 462 16.72 -32.07 -8.79
CA ILE A 462 16.58 -30.88 -9.62
C ILE A 462 15.32 -30.11 -9.23
N GLY A 463 14.18 -30.80 -9.06
CA GLY A 463 12.90 -30.20 -8.71
C GLY A 463 12.81 -29.65 -7.28
N GLN A 464 13.68 -30.09 -6.37
CA GLN A 464 13.79 -29.55 -5.01
C GLN A 464 14.78 -28.37 -4.91
N SER A 465 15.76 -28.29 -5.81
CA SER A 465 16.85 -27.32 -5.73
C SER A 465 16.48 -25.89 -6.15
N SER A 466 17.28 -24.91 -5.70
CA SER A 466 17.21 -23.49 -6.11
C SER A 466 17.37 -23.25 -7.61
N VAL A 467 17.65 -24.29 -8.40
CA VAL A 467 17.72 -24.22 -9.87
C VAL A 467 16.39 -23.75 -10.45
N GLN A 468 15.24 -24.10 -9.86
CA GLN A 468 13.95 -23.56 -10.32
C GLN A 468 13.78 -22.07 -10.03
N VAL A 469 14.28 -21.58 -8.89
CA VAL A 469 14.31 -20.14 -8.58
C VAL A 469 15.17 -19.41 -9.59
N LEU A 470 16.36 -19.93 -9.89
CA LEU A 470 17.24 -19.38 -10.91
C LEU A 470 16.59 -19.39 -12.31
N ILE A 471 15.93 -20.48 -12.70
CA ILE A 471 15.19 -20.55 -13.97
C ILE A 471 14.05 -19.53 -13.99
N ASN A 472 13.33 -19.35 -12.88
CA ASN A 472 12.25 -18.36 -12.77
C ASN A 472 12.76 -16.92 -12.84
N GLU A 473 13.89 -16.61 -12.21
CA GLU A 473 14.52 -15.29 -12.30
C GLU A 473 15.00 -15.00 -13.73
N ILE A 474 15.59 -15.98 -14.41
CA ILE A 474 16.08 -15.85 -15.80
C ILE A 474 14.94 -15.75 -16.82
N THR A 475 13.84 -16.48 -16.62
CA THR A 475 12.70 -16.50 -17.55
C THR A 475 11.64 -15.46 -17.24
N GLY A 476 11.52 -14.99 -15.99
CA GLY A 476 10.47 -14.11 -15.51
C GLY A 476 10.73 -12.61 -15.67
N GLY A 477 11.91 -12.20 -16.16
CA GLY A 477 12.21 -10.79 -16.49
C GLY A 477 12.30 -9.83 -15.29
N GLN A 478 12.25 -10.34 -14.06
CA GLN A 478 12.26 -9.55 -12.81
C GLN A 478 13.64 -8.98 -12.48
N ARG A 479 14.73 -9.61 -12.93
CA ARG A 479 16.03 -8.95 -13.02
C ARG A 479 16.16 -8.37 -14.42
N LYS A 480 16.58 -7.11 -14.50
CA LYS A 480 17.00 -6.43 -15.74
C LYS A 480 18.36 -7.01 -16.17
N GLY A 481 18.37 -8.32 -16.40
CA GLY A 481 19.50 -9.16 -16.77
C GLY A 481 19.19 -9.78 -18.13
N THR A 482 20.08 -9.51 -19.06
CA THR A 482 20.03 -9.98 -20.43
C THR A 482 20.30 -11.48 -20.51
N GLY A 483 20.05 -12.13 -21.66
CA GLY A 483 20.12 -13.59 -21.76
C GLY A 483 21.51 -14.20 -21.48
N MET A 484 21.59 -15.53 -21.39
CA MET A 484 22.81 -16.23 -20.95
C MET A 484 24.04 -15.93 -21.83
N ILE A 485 23.85 -15.80 -23.14
CA ILE A 485 24.93 -15.46 -24.08
C ILE A 485 25.27 -13.98 -23.99
N GLU A 486 24.27 -13.12 -23.84
CA GLU A 486 24.50 -11.69 -23.63
C GLU A 486 25.29 -11.41 -22.34
N SER A 487 24.97 -12.06 -21.22
CA SER A 487 25.76 -11.95 -19.99
C SER A 487 27.21 -12.42 -20.18
N ALA A 488 27.44 -13.53 -20.91
CA ALA A 488 28.79 -14.03 -21.19
C ALA A 488 29.60 -13.04 -22.05
N VAL A 489 28.97 -12.40 -23.04
CA VAL A 489 29.59 -11.35 -23.87
C VAL A 489 29.91 -10.11 -23.04
N MET A 490 29.01 -9.68 -22.16
CA MET A 490 29.26 -8.52 -21.28
C MET A 490 30.38 -8.78 -20.28
N ILE A 491 30.47 -9.99 -19.71
CA ILE A 491 31.59 -10.40 -18.85
C ILE A 491 32.91 -10.34 -19.64
N ALA A 492 32.94 -10.88 -20.86
CA ALA A 492 34.12 -10.79 -21.71
C ALA A 492 34.50 -9.32 -22.04
N GLN A 493 33.51 -8.45 -22.18
CA GLN A 493 33.69 -7.01 -22.40
C GLN A 493 33.94 -6.21 -21.11
N HIS A 494 33.95 -6.84 -19.93
CA HIS A 494 34.05 -6.18 -18.62
C HIS A 494 33.03 -5.04 -18.43
N LYS A 495 31.81 -5.23 -18.94
CA LYS A 495 30.72 -4.25 -18.84
C LYS A 495 29.69 -4.67 -17.81
N ASN A 496 29.06 -3.66 -17.20
CA ASN A 496 27.94 -3.85 -16.28
C ASN A 496 26.61 -4.01 -17.04
N GLU A 497 25.63 -4.66 -16.43
CA GLU A 497 24.33 -5.01 -17.04
C GLU A 497 23.51 -3.79 -17.51
N SER A 498 23.82 -2.59 -17.00
CA SER A 498 23.13 -1.35 -17.35
C SER A 498 23.62 -0.66 -18.62
N THR A 499 24.75 -1.07 -19.22
CA THR A 499 25.41 -0.32 -20.31
C THR A 499 25.22 -0.90 -21.71
N GLY A 500 24.63 -2.10 -21.84
CA GLY A 500 24.33 -2.74 -23.12
C GLY A 500 25.56 -3.23 -23.92
N ILE A 501 25.32 -4.05 -24.95
CA ILE A 501 26.38 -4.62 -25.80
C ILE A 501 26.88 -3.61 -26.84
N ASP A 502 28.19 -3.40 -26.95
CA ASP A 502 28.79 -2.71 -28.11
C ASP A 502 28.90 -3.67 -29.30
N ALA A 503 27.82 -3.84 -30.04
CA ALA A 503 27.79 -4.67 -31.25
C ALA A 503 26.92 -4.03 -32.33
N SER A 504 27.14 -4.42 -33.61
CA SER A 504 26.28 -3.95 -34.70
C SER A 504 24.83 -4.39 -34.45
N ARG A 505 23.86 -3.59 -34.93
CA ARG A 505 22.42 -3.84 -34.75
C ARG A 505 21.97 -5.24 -35.24
N THR A 506 22.76 -5.86 -36.13
CA THR A 506 22.55 -7.23 -36.63
C THR A 506 23.11 -8.31 -35.68
N ALA A 507 24.26 -8.05 -35.05
CA ALA A 507 24.86 -8.95 -34.08
C ALA A 507 24.05 -8.96 -32.76
N GLN A 508 23.53 -7.81 -32.32
CA GLN A 508 22.62 -7.72 -31.16
C GLN A 508 21.35 -8.56 -31.38
N LYS A 509 20.68 -8.41 -32.53
CA LYS A 509 19.49 -9.24 -32.87
C LYS A 509 19.80 -10.74 -32.96
N GLY A 510 21.01 -11.11 -33.39
CA GLY A 510 21.46 -12.49 -33.42
C GLY A 510 21.62 -13.09 -32.01
N ILE A 511 22.21 -12.32 -31.10
CA ILE A 511 22.37 -12.70 -29.69
C ILE A 511 21.00 -12.82 -28.99
N GLU A 512 20.12 -11.82 -29.19
CA GLU A 512 18.75 -11.85 -28.65
C GLU A 512 17.95 -13.06 -29.14
N LEU A 513 18.09 -13.44 -30.41
CA LEU A 513 17.39 -14.62 -30.96
C LEU A 513 17.89 -15.91 -30.30
N VAL A 514 19.20 -16.07 -30.15
CA VAL A 514 19.80 -17.26 -29.51
C VAL A 514 19.40 -17.33 -28.03
N ASP A 515 19.39 -16.20 -27.34
CA ASP A 515 18.98 -16.14 -25.94
C ASP A 515 17.48 -16.42 -25.76
N ASN A 516 16.63 -15.96 -26.68
CA ASN A 516 15.20 -16.30 -26.66
C ASN A 516 14.98 -17.81 -26.93
N VAL A 517 15.77 -18.43 -27.80
CA VAL A 517 15.75 -19.89 -28.01
C VAL A 517 16.20 -20.61 -26.74
N GLY A 518 17.27 -20.15 -26.09
CA GLY A 518 17.76 -20.69 -24.82
C GLY A 518 16.73 -20.58 -23.68
N LYS A 519 16.07 -19.41 -23.57
CA LYS A 519 14.98 -19.18 -22.61
C LYS A 519 13.78 -20.08 -22.90
N GLY A 520 13.41 -20.27 -24.18
CA GLY A 520 12.36 -21.20 -24.58
C GLY A 520 12.66 -22.67 -24.23
N PHE A 521 13.92 -23.09 -24.40
CA PHE A 521 14.37 -24.42 -24.00
C PHE A 521 14.34 -24.61 -22.48
N LEU A 522 14.84 -23.65 -21.70
CA LEU A 522 14.75 -23.66 -20.23
C LEU A 522 13.29 -23.67 -19.75
N GLY A 523 12.41 -22.90 -20.40
CA GLY A 523 10.97 -22.90 -20.13
C GLY A 523 10.32 -24.26 -20.39
N SER A 524 10.78 -24.98 -21.41
CA SER A 524 10.31 -26.35 -21.71
C SER A 524 10.78 -27.35 -20.64
N ILE A 525 12.01 -27.24 -20.16
CA ILE A 525 12.51 -28.06 -19.04
C ILE A 525 11.70 -27.80 -17.77
N LYS A 526 11.35 -26.54 -17.49
CA LYS A 526 10.49 -26.16 -16.36
C LYS A 526 9.11 -26.83 -16.41
N ALA A 527 8.56 -27.06 -17.59
CA ALA A 527 7.27 -27.74 -17.74
C ALA A 527 7.34 -29.26 -17.48
N ILE A 528 8.51 -29.89 -17.69
CA ILE A 528 8.71 -31.33 -17.54
C ILE A 528 9.06 -31.71 -16.10
N ILE A 529 9.77 -30.84 -15.38
CA ILE A 529 10.24 -31.11 -14.02
C ILE A 529 9.26 -30.50 -13.02
N PRO A 530 8.61 -31.30 -12.15
CA PRO A 530 7.72 -30.76 -11.13
C PRO A 530 8.48 -29.85 -10.16
N ASN A 531 7.85 -28.75 -9.76
CA ASN A 531 8.34 -27.96 -8.65
C ASN A 531 8.00 -28.64 -7.32
N PHE A 532 9.00 -29.25 -6.68
CA PHE A 532 8.78 -29.89 -5.39
C PHE A 532 8.71 -28.88 -4.24
N SER A 533 9.16 -27.64 -4.43
CA SER A 533 9.09 -26.60 -3.39
C SER A 533 7.65 -26.30 -2.98
N THR A 534 6.72 -26.28 -3.94
CA THR A 534 5.29 -26.02 -3.72
C THR A 534 4.66 -26.97 -2.70
N PHE A 535 5.13 -28.22 -2.62
CA PHE A 535 4.64 -29.19 -1.64
C PHE A 535 5.30 -29.04 -0.27
N THR A 536 6.56 -28.59 -0.23
CA THR A 536 7.29 -28.41 1.04
C THR A 536 6.88 -27.16 1.81
N ASP A 537 6.30 -26.16 1.13
CA ASP A 537 5.89 -24.89 1.74
C ASP A 537 4.94 -25.07 2.94
N GLY A 538 4.03 -26.05 2.87
CA GLY A 538 3.09 -26.37 3.96
C GLY A 538 3.79 -26.72 5.28
N SER A 539 4.94 -27.37 5.22
CA SER A 539 5.73 -27.67 6.43
C SER A 539 6.37 -26.42 7.03
N SER A 540 6.77 -25.46 6.19
CA SER A 540 7.36 -24.19 6.64
C SER A 540 6.35 -23.35 7.40
N TYR A 541 5.10 -23.25 6.92
CA TYR A 541 4.01 -22.57 7.64
C TYR A 541 3.81 -23.15 9.03
N LEU A 542 3.67 -24.48 9.11
CA LEU A 542 3.42 -25.15 10.38
C LEU A 542 4.59 -24.99 11.36
N SER A 543 5.83 -25.09 10.87
CA SER A 543 7.04 -24.90 11.71
C SER A 543 7.14 -23.49 12.28
N ALA A 544 6.57 -22.51 11.58
CA ALA A 544 6.48 -21.12 12.01
C ALA A 544 5.21 -20.82 12.83
N GLY A 545 4.38 -21.83 13.15
CA GLY A 545 3.15 -21.68 13.94
C GLY A 545 1.98 -21.02 13.18
N PHE A 546 1.95 -21.17 11.85
CA PHE A 546 0.88 -20.66 10.99
C PHE A 546 0.03 -21.80 10.41
N ASP A 547 -1.24 -21.50 10.13
CA ASP A 547 -2.11 -22.41 9.35
C ASP A 547 -1.58 -22.56 7.93
N VAL A 548 -1.80 -23.74 7.34
CA VAL A 548 -1.45 -24.00 5.95
C VAL A 548 -2.55 -23.45 5.05
N PRO A 549 -2.27 -22.44 4.21
CA PRO A 549 -3.29 -21.80 3.39
C PRO A 549 -3.77 -22.72 2.26
N TRP A 550 -5.08 -22.82 2.09
CA TRP A 550 -5.67 -23.66 1.03
C TRP A 550 -5.29 -23.16 -0.37
N ASN A 551 -5.53 -21.88 -0.66
CA ASN A 551 -5.35 -21.32 -2.00
C ASN A 551 -3.89 -21.20 -2.43
N SER A 552 -2.98 -20.94 -1.49
CA SER A 552 -1.57 -20.68 -1.81
C SER A 552 -0.67 -21.91 -1.65
N SER A 553 -1.10 -22.95 -0.92
CA SER A 553 -0.28 -24.14 -0.66
C SER A 553 -0.96 -25.44 -1.09
N VAL A 554 -2.15 -25.75 -0.57
CA VAL A 554 -2.80 -27.05 -0.81
C VAL A 554 -3.32 -27.18 -2.24
N LEU A 555 -4.05 -26.19 -2.73
CA LEU A 555 -4.64 -26.20 -4.07
C LEU A 555 -3.56 -26.25 -5.17
N PRO A 556 -2.49 -25.44 -5.15
CA PRO A 556 -1.39 -25.58 -6.11
C PRO A 556 -0.71 -26.94 -6.06
N SER A 557 -0.51 -27.50 -4.86
CA SER A 557 0.04 -28.86 -4.69
C SER A 557 -0.86 -29.92 -5.34
N LEU A 558 -2.17 -29.84 -5.11
CA LEU A 558 -3.16 -30.74 -5.70
C LEU A 558 -3.20 -30.63 -7.22
N LEU A 559 -3.25 -29.41 -7.76
CA LEU A 559 -3.26 -29.15 -9.19
C LEU A 559 -1.96 -29.64 -9.86
N THR A 560 -0.82 -29.42 -9.22
CA THR A 560 0.47 -29.93 -9.71
C THR A 560 0.44 -31.46 -9.73
N TYR A 561 -0.01 -32.11 -8.66
CA TYR A 561 -0.13 -33.57 -8.62
C TYR A 561 -1.02 -34.11 -9.75
N ILE A 562 -2.22 -33.55 -9.93
CA ILE A 562 -3.14 -33.96 -11.01
C ILE A 562 -2.53 -33.70 -12.39
N GLY A 563 -1.86 -32.55 -12.55
CA GLY A 563 -1.19 -32.14 -13.77
C GLY A 563 -0.09 -33.11 -14.21
N PHE A 564 0.60 -33.77 -13.28
CA PHE A 564 1.56 -34.83 -13.59
C PHE A 564 0.89 -36.22 -13.68
N LEU A 565 -0.12 -36.50 -12.85
CA LEU A 565 -0.79 -37.80 -12.80
C LEU A 565 -1.42 -38.17 -14.15
N ILE A 566 -2.22 -37.28 -14.75
CA ILE A 566 -2.99 -37.59 -15.96
C ILE A 566 -2.07 -37.87 -17.16
N PRO A 567 -1.11 -36.99 -17.53
CA PRO A 567 -0.21 -37.25 -18.66
C PRO A 567 0.68 -38.47 -18.44
N SER A 568 1.15 -38.70 -17.20
CA SER A 568 1.99 -39.85 -16.89
C SER A 568 1.25 -41.18 -17.06
N ILE A 569 -0.02 -41.26 -16.67
CA ILE A 569 -0.85 -42.47 -16.90
C ILE A 569 -1.03 -42.70 -18.41
N LEU A 570 -1.33 -41.66 -19.17
CA LEU A 570 -1.51 -41.77 -20.63
C LEU A 570 -0.21 -42.22 -21.31
N MET A 571 0.91 -41.59 -20.98
CA MET A 571 2.23 -41.96 -21.49
C MET A 571 2.62 -43.39 -21.11
N ALA A 572 2.48 -43.77 -19.83
CA ALA A 572 2.78 -45.11 -19.36
C ALA A 572 1.94 -46.17 -20.10
N SER A 573 0.64 -45.92 -20.29
CA SER A 573 -0.25 -46.82 -21.05
C SER A 573 0.19 -46.97 -22.52
N ALA A 574 0.61 -45.87 -23.16
CA ALA A 574 1.13 -45.88 -24.52
C ALA A 574 2.44 -46.66 -24.61
N TYR A 575 3.39 -46.42 -23.69
CA TYR A 575 4.67 -47.13 -23.64
C TYR A 575 4.49 -48.64 -23.44
N LEU A 576 3.59 -49.05 -22.55
CA LEU A 576 3.28 -50.46 -22.36
C LEU A 576 2.71 -51.09 -23.63
N LYS A 577 1.80 -50.39 -24.32
CA LYS A 577 1.23 -50.84 -25.59
C LYS A 577 2.27 -50.96 -26.71
N PHE A 578 3.20 -50.01 -26.83
CA PHE A 578 4.29 -50.10 -27.79
C PHE A 578 5.21 -51.29 -27.49
N ARG A 579 5.49 -51.57 -26.22
CA ARG A 579 6.30 -52.72 -25.81
C ARG A 579 5.63 -54.07 -26.12
N GLU A 580 4.30 -54.12 -26.06
CA GLU A 580 3.54 -55.31 -26.48
C GLU A 580 3.57 -55.55 -28.00
N LEU A 581 3.70 -54.47 -28.80
CA LEU A 581 3.78 -54.56 -30.26
C LEU A 581 5.18 -54.97 -30.74
N GLU A 582 6.24 -54.59 -30.03
CA GLU A 582 7.62 -55.02 -30.35
C GLU A 582 7.92 -56.46 -29.93
N SER A 583 7.17 -57.04 -28.99
CA SER A 583 7.38 -58.42 -28.52
C SER A 583 6.61 -59.48 -29.33
N LYS A 584 5.75 -59.06 -30.26
CA LYS A 584 5.08 -59.89 -31.27
C LYS A 584 5.78 -59.76 -32.60
#